data_AF-A0A2P5N3U9-F1
#
_entry.id   AF-A0A2P5N3U9-F1
#
_cell.length_a   1.000
_cell.length_b   1.000
_cell.length_c   1.000
_cell.angle_alpha   90.00
_cell.angle_beta   90.00
_cell.angle_gamma   90.00
#
_symmetry.space_group_name_H-M   'P 1'
#
loop_
_entity.id
_entity.type
_entity.pdbx_description
1 polymer ?
#
loop_
_entity_poly.entity_id
_entity_poly.type
_entity_poly.pdbx_seq_one_letter_code
_entity_poly.pdbx_strand_id
1 'polypeptide(L)'
;MNSTVESWLTKSREELDEIYRNGEPGNIPTGDTKGTAILAGSIFAKVVALFVGLYGWQGKVFDVFCPGGKAGLLVNKITALSLTFIVAKVYRDLSWLDGKDTIVIDYSTTSFFAKAIRDEIREIEPGVYLGKVWWGKKRILDFALTKSNAE
;
A
#
# COMPACT_ATOMS: atom_id res chain seq x y z
N MET A 1 5.33 5.95 -16.05
CA MET A 1 5.04 5.66 -14.63
C MET A 1 6.11 6.41 -13.84
N ASN A 2 6.08 6.52 -12.51
CA ASN A 2 7.19 7.22 -11.83
C ASN A 2 8.47 6.37 -11.99
N SER A 3 9.62 7.00 -12.29
CA SER A 3 10.87 6.29 -12.59
C SER A 3 11.41 5.48 -11.41
N THR A 4 11.19 5.95 -10.19
CA THR A 4 11.55 5.23 -8.97
C THR A 4 10.71 3.95 -8.84
N VAL A 5 9.40 4.04 -9.10
CA VAL A 5 8.51 2.86 -9.12
C VAL A 5 8.89 1.88 -10.23
N GLU A 6 9.26 2.37 -11.42
CA GLU A 6 9.74 1.53 -12.52
C GLU A 6 10.98 0.72 -12.11
N SER A 7 11.91 1.33 -11.37
CA SER A 7 13.10 0.63 -10.86
C SER A 7 12.77 -0.48 -9.86
N TRP A 8 11.67 -0.38 -9.12
CA TRP A 8 11.27 -1.37 -8.12
C TRP A 8 10.69 -2.65 -8.73
N LEU A 9 10.14 -2.56 -9.94
CA LEU A 9 9.55 -3.71 -10.63
C LEU A 9 10.59 -4.78 -11.02
N THR A 10 11.87 -4.40 -11.10
CA THR A 10 12.97 -5.31 -11.43
C THR A 10 13.74 -5.80 -10.19
N LYS A 11 13.38 -5.32 -9.00
CA LYS A 11 14.08 -5.65 -7.75
C LYS A 11 13.63 -6.97 -7.15
N SER A 12 14.56 -7.62 -6.46
CA SER A 12 14.25 -8.73 -5.58
C SER A 12 13.48 -8.27 -4.34
N ARG A 13 12.95 -9.25 -3.63
CA ARG A 13 12.16 -9.03 -2.42
C ARG A 13 13.01 -8.40 -1.31
N GLU A 14 14.26 -8.85 -1.21
CA GLU A 14 15.25 -8.43 -0.22
C GLU A 14 15.71 -6.99 -0.50
N GLU A 15 15.93 -6.63 -1.76
CA GLU A 15 16.25 -5.23 -2.14
C GLU A 15 15.10 -4.28 -1.80
N LEU A 16 13.84 -4.68 -2.02
CA LEU A 16 12.68 -3.86 -1.63
C LEU A 16 12.54 -3.75 -0.10
N ASP A 17 12.96 -4.77 0.65
CA ASP A 17 13.00 -4.72 2.11
C ASP A 17 14.07 -3.73 2.58
N GLU A 18 15.24 -3.70 1.95
CA GLU A 18 16.30 -2.72 2.25
C GLU A 18 15.85 -1.29 1.95
N ILE A 19 15.23 -1.06 0.79
CA ILE A 19 14.68 0.26 0.44
C ILE A 19 13.66 0.70 1.49
N TYR A 20 12.75 -0.19 1.86
CA TYR A 20 11.74 0.13 2.87
C TYR A 20 12.33 0.40 4.25
N ARG A 21 13.33 -0.37 4.69
CA ARG A 21 14.01 -0.18 5.98
C ARG A 21 14.73 1.16 6.10
N ASN A 22 15.14 1.71 4.96
CA ASN A 22 15.82 3.01 4.85
C ASN A 22 14.85 4.17 4.59
N GLY A 23 13.60 3.88 4.21
CA GLY A 23 12.55 4.88 4.07
C GLY A 23 12.11 5.44 5.42
N GLU A 24 11.57 6.66 5.38
CA GLU A 24 10.90 7.26 6.52
C GLU A 24 9.39 6.97 6.45
N PRO A 25 8.66 7.00 7.58
CA PRO A 25 7.21 6.90 7.53
C PRO A 25 6.57 7.96 6.61
N GLY A 26 7.23 9.12 6.46
CA GLY A 26 6.73 10.23 5.65
C GLY A 26 5.44 10.83 6.19
N ASN A 27 4.72 11.57 5.35
CA ASN A 27 3.38 12.06 5.67
C ASN A 27 2.32 11.04 5.25
N ILE A 28 1.18 11.00 5.97
CA ILE A 28 0.04 10.20 5.49
C ILE A 28 -0.43 10.82 4.16
N PRO A 29 -0.52 10.02 3.07
CA PRO A 29 -1.02 10.53 1.80
C PRO A 29 -2.41 11.15 1.96
N THR A 30 -2.68 12.19 1.18
CA THR A 30 -3.98 12.85 1.11
C THR A 30 -4.45 12.85 -0.33
N GLY A 31 -5.74 12.62 -0.54
CA GLY A 31 -6.35 12.60 -1.88
C GLY A 31 -6.06 11.31 -2.65
N ASP A 32 -6.03 11.43 -3.98
CA ASP A 32 -5.91 10.29 -4.87
C ASP A 32 -4.46 9.82 -5.07
N THR A 33 -4.25 8.51 -5.05
CA THR A 33 -2.98 7.87 -5.37
C THR A 33 -3.15 6.81 -6.44
N LYS A 34 -2.15 6.72 -7.32
CA LYS A 34 -2.03 5.64 -8.30
C LYS A 34 -1.25 4.48 -7.70
N GLY A 35 -1.81 3.28 -7.82
CA GLY A 35 -1.22 2.05 -7.31
C GLY A 35 -0.40 1.30 -8.36
N THR A 36 0.67 0.63 -7.94
CA THR A 36 1.40 -0.33 -8.77
C THR A 36 1.78 -1.55 -7.93
N ALA A 37 1.34 -2.75 -8.33
CA ALA A 37 1.60 -3.97 -7.57
C ALA A 37 2.97 -4.52 -7.94
N ILE A 38 3.77 -4.91 -6.95
CA ILE A 38 5.15 -5.37 -7.13
C ILE A 38 5.25 -6.82 -6.61
N LEU A 39 5.52 -7.75 -7.53
CA LEU A 39 5.48 -9.20 -7.27
C LEU A 39 6.85 -9.83 -7.05
N ALA A 40 7.81 -9.05 -6.56
CA ALA A 40 9.18 -9.50 -6.33
C ALA A 40 9.24 -10.80 -5.51
N GLY A 41 9.72 -11.87 -6.15
CA GLY A 41 9.90 -13.20 -5.55
C GLY A 41 8.63 -13.86 -5.01
N SER A 42 7.42 -13.37 -5.36
CA SER A 42 6.19 -13.90 -4.77
C SER A 42 5.83 -15.26 -5.38
N ILE A 43 5.78 -16.30 -4.55
CA ILE A 43 5.22 -17.62 -4.92
C ILE A 43 3.74 -17.48 -5.35
N PHE A 44 3.09 -16.40 -4.93
CA PHE A 44 1.72 -16.05 -5.32
C PHE A 44 1.64 -15.17 -6.58
N ALA A 45 2.74 -14.94 -7.31
CA ALA A 45 2.74 -14.06 -8.49
C ALA A 45 1.65 -14.43 -9.51
N LYS A 46 1.40 -15.73 -9.73
CA LYS A 46 0.30 -16.19 -10.60
C LYS A 46 -1.08 -15.86 -10.04
N VAL A 47 -1.28 -16.03 -8.74
CA VAL A 47 -2.55 -15.73 -8.07
C VAL A 47 -2.79 -14.22 -8.07
N VAL A 48 -1.78 -13.40 -7.76
CA VAL A 48 -1.92 -11.95 -7.76
C VAL A 48 -2.04 -11.39 -9.17
N ALA A 49 -1.33 -11.92 -10.18
CA ALA A 49 -1.54 -11.54 -11.57
C ALA A 49 -2.98 -11.84 -12.02
N LEU A 50 -3.55 -12.96 -11.55
CA LEU A 50 -4.96 -13.28 -11.73
C LEU A 50 -5.84 -12.21 -11.05
N PHE A 51 -5.53 -11.78 -9.82
CA PHE A 51 -6.30 -10.75 -9.11
C PHE A 51 -6.16 -9.34 -9.73
N VAL A 52 -4.96 -8.92 -10.12
CA VAL A 52 -4.73 -7.62 -10.77
C VAL A 52 -5.40 -7.58 -12.15
N GLY A 53 -5.30 -8.68 -12.91
CA GLY A 53 -5.91 -8.82 -14.22
C GLY A 53 -7.44 -8.97 -14.20
N LEU A 54 -8.01 -9.72 -13.25
CA LEU A 54 -9.46 -9.88 -13.14
C LEU A 54 -10.15 -8.74 -12.41
N TYR A 55 -9.49 -8.05 -11.48
CA TYR A 55 -10.14 -7.05 -10.63
C TYR A 55 -9.76 -5.59 -10.91
N GLY A 56 -8.71 -5.33 -11.70
CA GLY A 56 -8.38 -3.97 -12.16
C GLY A 56 -8.04 -3.02 -11.01
N TRP A 57 -7.09 -3.40 -10.15
CA TRP A 57 -6.64 -2.51 -9.06
C TRP A 57 -5.94 -1.27 -9.63
N GLN A 58 -6.42 -0.07 -9.28
CA GLN A 58 -5.93 1.21 -9.82
C GLN A 58 -5.16 2.06 -8.82
N GLY A 59 -5.30 1.77 -7.52
CA GLY A 59 -4.70 2.58 -6.45
C GLY A 59 -5.61 2.74 -5.25
N LYS A 60 -5.37 3.80 -4.48
CA LYS A 60 -6.06 4.07 -3.21
C LYS A 60 -6.39 5.56 -3.12
N VAL A 61 -7.56 5.90 -2.56
CA VAL A 61 -7.91 7.29 -2.21
C VAL A 61 -7.86 7.42 -0.70
N PHE A 62 -7.13 8.42 -0.21
CA PHE A 62 -6.97 8.69 1.21
C PHE A 62 -7.80 9.93 1.58
N ASP A 63 -8.75 9.74 2.48
CA ASP A 63 -9.55 10.83 3.03
C ASP A 63 -9.27 10.96 4.54
N VAL A 64 -8.54 12.01 4.90
CA VAL A 64 -8.01 12.20 6.25
C VAL A 64 -9.01 13.03 7.05
N PHE A 65 -9.83 12.35 7.85
CA PHE A 65 -10.89 13.00 8.63
C PHE A 65 -10.51 13.35 10.08
N CYS A 66 -9.33 12.96 10.59
CA CYS A 66 -8.95 13.32 11.96
C CYS A 66 -8.15 14.63 12.03
N PRO A 67 -8.50 15.53 12.98
CA PRO A 67 -7.66 16.66 13.34
C PRO A 67 -6.25 16.17 13.72
N GLY A 68 -5.22 16.74 13.07
CA GLY A 68 -3.82 16.35 13.29
C GLY A 68 -3.30 15.21 12.40
N GLY A 69 -4.09 14.71 11.45
CA GLY A 69 -3.60 13.79 10.40
C GLY A 69 -3.13 12.42 10.91
N LYS A 70 -3.60 12.00 12.08
CA LYS A 70 -3.20 10.73 12.72
C LYS A 70 -4.13 9.57 12.40
N ALA A 71 -5.31 9.85 11.84
CA ALA A 71 -6.16 8.84 11.27
C ALA A 71 -7.00 9.31 10.07
N GLY A 72 -7.31 8.37 9.17
CA GLY A 72 -8.11 8.62 7.97
C GLY A 72 -8.83 7.36 7.50
N LEU A 73 -9.77 7.56 6.58
CA LEU A 73 -10.45 6.50 5.85
C LEU A 73 -9.78 6.34 4.49
N LEU A 74 -9.38 5.12 4.17
CA LEU A 74 -8.86 4.79 2.85
C LEU A 74 -9.89 4.04 2.03
N VAL A 75 -9.97 4.35 0.75
CA VAL A 75 -10.76 3.64 -0.26
C VAL A 75 -9.82 2.91 -1.20
N ASN A 76 -9.99 1.60 -1.37
CA ASN A 76 -9.28 0.83 -2.37
C ASN A 76 -10.02 0.88 -3.73
N LYS A 77 -9.35 1.23 -4.84
CA LYS A 77 -9.98 1.33 -6.17
C LYS A 77 -9.81 0.02 -6.95
N ILE A 78 -10.91 -0.70 -7.11
CA ILE A 78 -11.01 -1.98 -7.82
C ILE A 78 -12.17 -1.88 -8.82
N THR A 79 -11.93 -2.09 -10.12
CA THR A 79 -12.87 -1.70 -11.19
C THR A 79 -13.73 -2.81 -11.77
N ALA A 80 -13.48 -4.09 -11.48
CA ALA A 80 -14.08 -5.13 -12.32
C ALA A 80 -15.61 -5.28 -12.26
N LEU A 81 -16.32 -4.84 -11.21
CA LEU A 81 -17.78 -5.02 -11.12
C LEU A 81 -18.42 -4.14 -10.02
N SER A 82 -18.22 -2.83 -10.10
CA SER A 82 -18.60 -1.78 -9.12
C SER A 82 -17.44 -1.41 -8.19
N LEU A 83 -17.05 -0.13 -8.23
CA LEU A 83 -16.06 0.49 -7.34
C LEU A 83 -16.35 0.05 -5.89
N THR A 84 -15.60 -0.92 -5.38
CA THR A 84 -15.81 -1.44 -4.02
C THR A 84 -14.95 -0.63 -3.07
N PHE A 85 -15.58 0.32 -2.37
CA PHE A 85 -14.92 1.19 -1.41
C PHE A 85 -14.70 0.43 -0.09
N ILE A 86 -13.58 -0.29 0.05
CA ILE A 86 -13.21 -0.90 1.34
C ILE A 86 -12.56 0.18 2.21
N VAL A 87 -13.28 0.61 3.25
CA VAL A 87 -12.80 1.55 4.25
C VAL A 87 -11.71 0.91 5.10
N ALA A 88 -10.60 1.59 5.35
CA ALA A 88 -9.56 1.17 6.29
C ALA A 88 -9.18 2.31 7.22
N LYS A 89 -8.73 1.98 8.43
CA LYS A 89 -8.11 2.96 9.33
C LYS A 89 -6.67 3.16 8.91
N VAL A 90 -6.27 4.40 8.71
CA VAL A 90 -4.86 4.75 8.48
C VAL A 90 -4.30 5.31 9.77
N TYR A 91 -3.10 4.93 10.24
CA TYR A 91 -2.46 5.49 11.46
C TYR A 91 -0.96 5.22 11.48
N ARG A 92 -0.21 5.76 12.45
CA ARG A 92 1.20 5.43 12.67
C ARG A 92 1.36 4.31 13.70
N ASP A 93 2.25 3.37 13.43
CA ASP A 93 2.58 2.25 14.30
C ASP A 93 3.97 1.68 13.92
N LEU A 94 4.44 0.66 14.63
CA LEU A 94 5.69 -0.04 14.32
C LEU A 94 5.48 -1.03 13.16
N SER A 95 6.40 -1.04 12.19
CA SER A 95 6.40 -1.99 11.08
C SER A 95 6.66 -3.40 11.58
N TRP A 96 5.94 -4.37 11.04
CA TRP A 96 6.21 -5.78 11.29
C TRP A 96 7.50 -6.29 10.63
N LEU A 97 8.07 -5.54 9.68
CA LEU A 97 9.33 -5.92 9.03
C LEU A 97 10.57 -5.62 9.88
N ASP A 98 10.62 -4.45 10.52
CA ASP A 98 11.84 -3.95 11.17
C ASP A 98 11.61 -3.27 12.53
N GLY A 99 10.36 -3.17 12.99
CA GLY A 99 10.03 -2.53 14.26
C GLY A 99 10.21 -1.02 14.30
N LYS A 100 10.51 -0.34 13.17
CA LYS A 100 10.55 1.13 13.11
C LYS A 100 9.18 1.68 12.69
N ASP A 101 8.97 2.97 12.90
CA ASP A 101 7.72 3.64 12.53
C ASP A 101 7.32 3.41 11.06
N THR A 102 6.03 3.28 10.81
CA THR A 102 5.41 3.20 9.49
C THR A 102 4.01 3.79 9.54
N ILE A 103 3.47 4.12 8.37
CA ILE A 103 2.03 4.31 8.23
C ILE A 103 1.42 2.92 8.03
N VAL A 104 0.37 2.63 8.78
CA VAL A 104 -0.43 1.41 8.71
C VAL A 104 -1.76 1.74 8.06
N ILE A 105 -2.22 0.84 7.19
CA ILE A 105 -3.56 0.82 6.62
C ILE A 105 -4.21 -0.50 7.08
N ASP A 106 -5.17 -0.39 7.98
CA ASP A 106 -5.79 -1.50 8.70
C ASP A 106 -7.21 -1.76 8.22
N TYR A 107 -7.40 -2.92 7.58
CA TYR A 107 -8.69 -3.37 7.02
C TYR A 107 -9.51 -4.21 8.01
N SER A 108 -9.05 -4.39 9.25
CA SER A 108 -9.65 -5.28 10.26
C SER A 108 -11.12 -4.97 10.58
N THR A 109 -11.52 -3.71 10.43
CA THR A 109 -12.83 -3.25 10.90
C THR A 109 -13.97 -3.33 9.88
N THR A 110 -13.67 -3.48 8.59
CA THR A 110 -14.65 -3.09 7.54
C THR A 110 -15.11 -4.23 6.63
N SER A 111 -14.36 -5.33 6.53
CA SER A 111 -14.77 -6.45 5.68
C SER A 111 -14.54 -7.78 6.38
N PHE A 112 -15.58 -8.63 6.43
CA PHE A 112 -15.49 -10.00 6.96
C PHE A 112 -14.40 -10.82 6.27
N PHE A 113 -14.11 -10.53 4.99
CA PHE A 113 -13.09 -11.22 4.20
C PHE A 113 -11.68 -10.58 4.31
N ALA A 114 -11.58 -9.30 4.66
CA ALA A 114 -10.30 -8.59 4.71
C ALA A 114 -9.79 -8.33 6.14
N LYS A 115 -10.40 -8.94 7.17
CA LYS A 115 -10.07 -8.65 8.58
C LYS A 115 -8.59 -8.86 8.93
N ALA A 116 -7.91 -9.73 8.20
CA ALA A 116 -6.52 -10.09 8.44
C ALA A 116 -5.52 -9.31 7.56
N ILE A 117 -5.99 -8.37 6.73
CA ILE A 117 -5.12 -7.59 5.85
C ILE A 117 -4.64 -6.33 6.59
N ARG A 118 -3.33 -6.18 6.64
CA ARG A 118 -2.63 -4.96 7.09
C ARG A 118 -1.67 -4.56 5.99
N ASP A 119 -1.77 -3.32 5.54
CA ASP A 119 -0.73 -2.75 4.69
C ASP A 119 0.13 -1.78 5.49
N GLU A 120 1.40 -1.72 5.16
CA GLU A 120 2.35 -0.79 5.76
C GLU A 120 3.00 0.00 4.63
N ILE A 121 3.11 1.33 4.76
CA ILE A 121 3.73 2.19 3.76
C ILE A 121 4.76 3.13 4.38
N ARG A 122 5.83 3.38 3.64
CA ARG A 122 6.84 4.40 3.93
C ARG A 122 7.07 5.25 2.69
N GLU A 123 7.35 6.53 2.90
CA GLU A 123 7.69 7.47 1.85
C GLU A 123 9.18 7.31 1.53
N ILE A 124 9.48 7.02 0.26
CA ILE A 124 10.86 6.82 -0.21
C ILE A 124 11.38 8.09 -0.89
N GLU A 125 10.50 8.80 -1.58
CA GLU A 125 10.72 10.14 -2.12
C GLU A 125 9.39 10.92 -2.04
N PRO A 126 9.40 12.26 -2.12
CA PRO A 126 8.19 13.07 -1.96
C PRO A 126 7.03 12.58 -2.82
N GLY A 127 5.94 12.15 -2.18
CA GLY A 127 4.73 11.66 -2.84
C GLY A 127 4.80 10.24 -3.39
N VAL A 128 5.88 9.49 -3.16
CA VAL A 128 6.05 8.10 -3.61
C VAL A 128 6.34 7.19 -2.43
N TYR A 129 5.47 6.21 -2.28
CA TYR A 129 5.45 5.31 -1.14
C TYR A 129 5.71 3.88 -1.58
N LEU A 130 6.57 3.20 -0.84
CA LEU A 130 6.73 1.75 -0.93
C LEU A 130 5.91 1.10 0.17
N GLY A 131 5.09 0.13 -0.23
CA GLY A 131 4.12 -0.54 0.60
C GLY A 131 4.33 -2.03 0.68
N LYS A 132 3.94 -2.62 1.81
CA LYS A 132 3.98 -4.06 2.11
C LYS A 132 2.59 -4.53 2.49
N VAL A 133 2.14 -5.63 1.89
CA VAL A 133 0.85 -6.26 2.21
C VAL A 133 1.07 -7.47 3.08
N TRP A 134 0.39 -7.49 4.21
CA TRP A 134 0.40 -8.59 5.17
C TRP A 134 -0.98 -9.22 5.26
N TRP A 135 -1.02 -10.56 5.23
CA TRP A 135 -2.20 -11.33 5.64
C TRP A 135 -1.85 -12.08 6.93
N GLY A 136 -2.44 -11.65 8.05
CA GLY A 136 -1.93 -12.03 9.36
C GLY A 136 -0.45 -11.62 9.46
N LYS A 137 0.43 -12.48 9.97
CA LYS A 137 1.88 -12.19 10.04
C LYS A 137 2.68 -12.63 8.81
N LYS A 138 2.01 -13.03 7.72
CA LYS A 138 2.65 -13.49 6.49
C LYS A 138 2.68 -12.38 5.44
N ARG A 139 3.87 -12.08 4.91
CA ARG A 139 4.05 -11.11 3.83
C ARG A 139 3.60 -11.69 2.49
N ILE A 140 2.68 -10.99 1.82
CA ILE A 140 2.07 -11.45 0.56
C ILE A 140 2.77 -10.83 -0.65
N LEU A 141 2.84 -9.50 -0.71
CA LEU A 141 3.41 -8.74 -1.83
C LEU A 141 3.85 -7.35 -1.37
N ASP A 142 4.53 -6.65 -2.27
CA ASP A 142 4.89 -5.24 -2.13
C ASP A 142 4.09 -4.41 -3.16
N PHE A 143 3.92 -3.12 -2.94
CA PHE A 143 3.23 -2.22 -3.86
C PHE A 143 3.80 -0.81 -3.78
N ALA A 144 3.57 0.00 -4.80
CA ALA A 144 3.85 1.42 -4.78
C ALA A 144 2.56 2.23 -4.77
N LEU A 145 2.60 3.39 -4.13
CA LEU A 145 1.63 4.46 -4.31
C LEU A 145 2.34 5.72 -4.75
N THR A 146 1.85 6.36 -5.81
CA THR A 146 2.31 7.69 -6.24
C THR A 146 1.15 8.65 -6.13
N LYS A 147 1.33 9.77 -5.43
CA LYS A 147 0.36 10.87 -5.47
C LYS A 147 0.31 11.42 -6.90
N SER A 148 -0.89 11.63 -7.43
CA SER A 148 -1.03 12.47 -8.61
C SER A 148 -0.71 13.90 -8.16
N ASN A 149 0.30 14.53 -8.73
CA ASN A 149 0.52 15.96 -8.49
C ASN A 149 -0.79 16.67 -8.88
N ALA A 150 -1.48 17.23 -7.90
CA ALA A 150 -2.45 18.27 -8.19
C ALA A 150 -1.61 19.49 -8.58
N GLU A 151 -1.59 19.80 -9.87
CA GLU A 151 -1.35 21.18 -10.31
C GLU A 151 -2.46 22.08 -9.74
#